data_AF-A0A672SRM6-F1
#
_entry.id   AF-A0A672SRM6-F1
#
_cell.length_a   1.000
_cell.length_b   1.000
_cell.length_c   1.000
_cell.angle_alpha   90.00
_cell.angle_beta   90.00
_cell.angle_gamma   90.00
#
_symmetry.space_group_name_H-M   'P 1'
#
loop_
_entity.id
_entity.type
_entity.pdbx_description
1 polymer ?
#
loop_
_entity_poly.entity_id
_entity_poly.type
_entity_poly.pdbx_seq_one_letter_code
_entity_poly.pdbx_strand_id
1 'polypeptide(L)'
;KKTLWKSMAARICLEQLEDLGPKGMKGDPGVVGERGLPGVPGGKGDQGPQGLCNCKDGAQGAQGQTGEKGEKGNLGPTGEQGTTGATGPKGDQGDMGMTGIPGPCSPTVQSTFSAALLTSLPQPSRPVPFKRVIYNLNQNYNPDNGVYTAPVNGTYVFSYHLQVSNRALKVGLFHNFEAMVRTTTPTAEMNTASQQVVLSLSQGDWVWVQVKDVNTNGMYAGSEASSTFSGFLFFVFYCETTARDSVATLWNI
;
A
#
# COMPACT_ATOMS: atom_id res chain seq x y z
N LYS A 1 -2.99 -91.48 45.45
CA LYS A 1 -3.17 -90.75 46.73
C LYS A 1 -1.85 -90.80 47.49
N LYS A 2 -1.21 -89.62 47.67
CA LYS A 2 -0.23 -89.17 48.71
C LYS A 2 0.95 -90.12 49.05
N THR A 3 2.20 -89.65 49.13
CA THR A 3 2.77 -88.79 50.19
C THR A 3 4.17 -88.32 49.72
N LEU A 4 4.47 -87.01 49.67
CA LEU A 4 5.06 -86.17 50.73
C LEU A 4 6.47 -86.65 51.19
N TRP A 5 7.56 -86.08 50.66
CA TRP A 5 8.31 -84.87 51.09
C TRP A 5 9.34 -85.15 52.20
N LYS A 6 10.47 -84.42 52.10
CA LYS A 6 11.52 -84.12 53.11
C LYS A 6 12.72 -85.06 53.08
N SER A 7 13.98 -84.62 53.17
CA SER A 7 14.58 -83.29 53.32
C SER A 7 16.11 -83.46 53.47
N MET A 8 16.88 -82.39 53.23
CA MET A 8 18.13 -82.01 53.94
C MET A 8 19.34 -82.97 53.81
N ALA A 9 20.60 -82.56 53.73
CA ALA A 9 21.27 -81.27 53.74
C ALA A 9 22.75 -81.51 53.35
N ALA A 10 23.36 -80.47 52.78
CA ALA A 10 24.76 -80.05 52.94
C ALA A 10 25.88 -81.11 53.02
N ARG A 11 26.79 -81.10 52.03
CA ARG A 11 28.22 -81.31 52.28
C ARG A 11 29.09 -80.39 51.43
N ILE A 12 30.01 -79.75 52.14
CA ILE A 12 30.98 -78.73 51.74
C ILE A 12 32.26 -79.39 51.21
N CYS A 13 32.91 -78.63 50.32
CA CYS A 13 34.13 -78.83 49.53
C CYS A 13 35.41 -79.26 50.27
N LEU A 14 36.38 -79.79 49.49
CA LEU A 14 37.85 -79.54 49.49
C LEU A 14 38.46 -80.29 48.28
N GLU A 15 38.86 -79.58 47.20
CA GLU A 15 40.25 -79.30 46.75
C GLU A 15 41.02 -80.53 46.22
N GLN A 16 41.78 -80.55 45.12
CA GLN A 16 42.14 -79.67 44.00
C GLN A 16 43.05 -80.53 43.07
N LEU A 17 43.01 -80.37 41.73
CA LEU A 17 44.17 -80.52 40.82
C LEU A 17 43.77 -80.06 39.41
N GLU A 18 44.68 -79.29 38.81
CA GLU A 18 44.53 -78.36 37.67
C GLU A 18 44.49 -79.05 36.29
N ASP A 19 43.85 -78.43 35.29
CA ASP A 19 44.42 -78.03 33.98
C ASP A 19 43.33 -77.71 32.93
N LEU A 20 43.64 -76.81 32.00
CA LEU A 20 42.83 -76.18 30.93
C LEU A 20 41.89 -75.03 31.35
N GLY A 21 42.43 -73.81 31.32
CA GLY A 21 41.60 -72.60 31.29
C GLY A 21 40.70 -72.57 30.04
N PRO A 22 39.36 -72.48 30.17
CA PRO A 22 38.49 -72.32 29.03
C PRO A 22 38.67 -70.93 28.41
N LYS A 23 38.74 -70.91 27.08
CA LYS A 23 38.80 -69.74 26.18
C LYS A 23 37.93 -68.58 26.69
N GLY A 24 38.52 -67.40 26.83
CA GLY A 24 37.81 -66.19 27.24
C GLY A 24 36.52 -65.99 26.43
N MET A 25 35.42 -65.70 27.12
CA MET A 25 34.12 -65.44 26.50
C MET A 25 34.27 -64.28 25.50
N LYS A 26 33.67 -64.41 24.30
CA LYS A 26 33.56 -63.29 23.36
C LYS A 26 32.82 -62.16 24.09
N GLY A 27 33.40 -60.97 24.15
CA GLY A 27 32.77 -59.82 24.80
C GLY A 27 31.39 -59.54 24.20
N ASP A 28 30.46 -59.08 25.05
CA ASP A 28 29.11 -58.72 24.63
C ASP A 28 29.14 -57.68 23.49
N PRO A 29 28.19 -57.70 22.55
CA PRO A 29 28.09 -56.67 21.51
C PRO A 29 28.08 -55.28 22.13
N GLY A 30 28.86 -54.36 21.56
CA GLY A 30 28.87 -52.97 22.00
C GLY A 30 27.47 -52.36 21.96
N VAL A 31 27.15 -51.55 22.97
CA VAL A 31 25.88 -50.84 23.05
C VAL A 31 25.69 -49.96 21.81
N VAL A 32 24.53 -50.06 21.16
CA VAL A 32 24.16 -49.19 20.04
C VAL A 32 24.19 -47.74 20.53
N GLY A 33 24.94 -46.88 19.83
CA GLY A 33 25.05 -45.47 20.18
C GLY A 33 23.69 -44.78 20.18
N GLU A 34 23.50 -43.82 21.08
CA GLU A 34 22.25 -43.07 21.20
C GLU A 34 21.94 -42.29 19.91
N ARG A 35 20.66 -42.23 19.55
CA ARG A 35 20.20 -41.42 18.43
C ARG A 35 20.49 -39.95 18.71
N GLY A 36 21.06 -39.24 17.73
CA GLY A 36 21.25 -37.79 17.81
C GLY A 36 19.94 -37.06 18.09
N LEU A 37 20.01 -35.96 18.85
CA LEU A 37 18.85 -35.15 19.18
C LEU A 37 18.23 -34.52 17.91
N PRO A 38 16.90 -34.34 17.85
CA PRO A 38 16.26 -33.53 16.80
C PRO A 38 16.88 -32.12 16.74
N GLY A 39 16.97 -31.55 15.53
CA GLY A 39 17.39 -30.16 15.36
C GLY A 39 16.43 -29.20 16.07
N VAL A 40 16.95 -28.07 16.55
CA VAL A 40 16.13 -27.05 17.23
C VAL A 40 15.23 -26.37 16.19
N PRO A 41 13.93 -26.15 16.48
CA PRO A 41 13.05 -25.37 15.62
C PRO A 41 13.65 -24.00 15.29
N GLY A 42 13.54 -23.56 14.04
CA GLY A 42 14.00 -22.24 13.62
C GLY A 42 13.35 -21.13 14.45
N GLY A 43 14.11 -20.07 14.72
CA GLY A 43 13.60 -18.91 15.45
C GLY A 43 12.44 -18.24 14.71
N LYS A 44 11.42 -17.82 15.46
CA LYS A 44 10.31 -17.00 14.92
C LYS A 44 10.89 -15.72 14.32
N GLY A 45 10.51 -15.40 13.07
CA GLY A 45 10.89 -14.13 12.45
C GLY A 45 10.41 -12.92 13.26
N ASP A 46 11.20 -11.85 13.24
CA ASP A 46 10.89 -10.63 13.98
C ASP A 46 9.52 -10.07 13.60
N GLN A 47 8.78 -9.60 14.61
CA GLN A 47 7.52 -8.91 14.38
C GLN A 47 7.80 -7.58 13.67
N GLY A 48 7.26 -7.42 12.46
CA GLY A 48 7.30 -6.14 11.76
C GLY A 48 6.65 -5.02 12.59
N PRO A 49 7.10 -3.76 12.44
CA PRO A 49 6.53 -2.63 13.17
C PRO A 49 5.03 -2.50 12.95
N GLN A 50 4.30 -2.10 14.00
CA GLN A 50 2.84 -1.98 13.98
C GLN A 50 2.39 -0.92 12.96
N GLY A 51 1.64 -1.33 11.94
CA GLY A 51 1.08 -0.42 10.93
C GLY A 51 -0.07 0.42 11.49
N LEU A 52 -0.07 1.72 11.19
CA LEU A 52 -1.19 2.62 11.43
C LEU A 52 -2.28 2.37 10.38
N CYS A 53 -3.34 1.70 10.82
CA CYS A 53 -4.73 1.65 10.32
C CYS A 53 -5.04 2.14 8.87
N ASN A 54 -5.67 1.21 8.12
CA ASN A 54 -6.58 1.40 6.96
C ASN A 54 -5.96 1.38 5.55
N CYS A 55 -5.69 0.21 4.97
CA CYS A 55 -6.08 -0.13 3.58
C CYS A 55 -5.65 -1.54 3.14
N LYS A 56 -6.38 -2.04 2.13
CA LYS A 56 -6.28 -3.37 1.52
C LYS A 56 -5.06 -3.47 0.59
N ASP A 57 -4.35 -4.59 0.72
CA ASP A 57 -3.23 -5.08 -0.08
C ASP A 57 -1.85 -4.48 0.27
N GLY A 58 -1.06 -5.29 0.98
CA GLY A 58 0.33 -5.00 1.34
C GLY A 58 1.35 -5.68 0.43
N ALA A 59 2.61 -5.21 0.44
CA ALA A 59 3.74 -5.83 -0.25
C ALA A 59 3.93 -7.31 0.17
N GLN A 60 4.94 -8.04 -0.33
CA GLN A 60 5.30 -9.36 0.23
C GLN A 60 6.36 -9.16 1.32
N GLY A 61 6.20 -9.77 2.49
CA GLY A 61 7.14 -9.67 3.61
C GLY A 61 8.35 -10.58 3.38
N ALA A 62 9.39 -10.35 4.17
CA ALA A 62 10.65 -11.07 4.02
C ALA A 62 10.45 -12.58 4.24
N GLN A 63 11.18 -13.38 3.46
CA GLN A 63 11.23 -14.83 3.64
C GLN A 63 11.81 -15.16 5.03
N GLY A 64 11.20 -16.13 5.73
CA GLY A 64 11.72 -16.61 7.01
C GLY A 64 13.15 -17.17 6.87
N GLN A 65 13.95 -17.07 7.93
CA GLN A 65 15.30 -17.64 7.94
C GLN A 65 15.23 -19.17 7.87
N THR A 66 16.21 -19.78 7.22
CA THR A 66 16.32 -21.25 7.16
C THR A 66 16.69 -21.79 8.55
N GLY A 67 16.02 -22.84 9.01
CA GLY A 67 16.34 -23.48 10.29
C GLY A 67 17.79 -24.00 10.33
N GLU A 68 18.42 -23.93 11.50
CA GLU A 68 19.80 -24.39 11.66
C GLU A 68 19.92 -25.90 11.45
N LYS A 69 21.04 -26.34 10.88
CA LYS A 69 21.33 -27.76 10.69
C LYS A 69 21.56 -28.41 12.05
N GLY A 70 20.86 -29.51 12.34
CA GLY A 70 21.05 -30.27 13.59
C GLY A 70 22.52 -30.67 13.79
N GLU A 71 22.98 -30.60 15.05
CA GLU A 71 24.36 -30.90 15.40
C GLU A 71 24.73 -32.37 15.09
N LYS A 72 25.99 -32.60 14.73
CA LYS A 72 26.50 -33.95 14.48
C LYS A 72 26.57 -34.70 15.81
N GLY A 73 25.95 -35.87 15.89
CA GLY A 73 26.03 -36.72 17.08
C GLY A 73 27.47 -37.00 17.50
N ASN A 74 27.70 -37.05 18.81
CA ASN A 74 29.03 -37.29 19.40
C ASN A 74 29.61 -38.65 18.98
N LEU A 75 30.93 -38.70 18.79
CA LEU A 75 31.63 -39.95 18.48
C LEU A 75 31.62 -40.85 19.74
N GLY A 76 31.05 -42.05 19.63
CA GLY A 76 31.14 -43.05 20.69
C GLY A 76 32.61 -43.46 20.94
N PRO A 77 32.97 -43.87 22.17
CA PRO A 77 34.33 -44.32 22.47
C PRO A 77 34.72 -45.53 21.60
N THR A 78 35.98 -45.59 21.18
CA THR A 78 36.48 -46.56 20.20
C THR A 78 36.34 -48.01 20.68
N GLY A 79 35.39 -48.74 20.10
CA GLY A 79 35.33 -50.20 20.05
C GLY A 79 35.36 -50.68 18.59
N GLU A 80 35.70 -51.96 18.36
CA GLU A 80 35.85 -52.54 17.01
C GLU A 80 34.68 -52.17 16.07
N GLN A 81 35.04 -51.81 14.83
CA GLN A 81 34.25 -51.17 13.78
C GLN A 81 32.73 -51.42 13.84
N GLY A 82 31.99 -50.49 14.46
CA GLY A 82 30.54 -50.42 14.45
C GLY A 82 29.98 -49.82 13.16
N THR A 83 28.78 -50.26 12.76
CA THR A 83 28.03 -49.75 11.60
C THR A 83 27.83 -48.24 11.66
N THR A 84 28.03 -47.55 10.54
CA THR A 84 27.79 -46.10 10.39
C THR A 84 26.42 -45.71 10.94
N GLY A 85 26.38 -44.74 11.88
CA GLY A 85 25.14 -44.26 12.48
C GLY A 85 24.16 -43.72 11.43
N ALA A 86 22.86 -43.88 11.67
CA ALA A 86 21.81 -43.43 10.76
C ALA A 86 21.90 -41.91 10.48
N THR A 87 21.69 -41.52 9.23
CA THR A 87 21.61 -40.10 8.83
C THR A 87 20.50 -39.41 9.62
N GLY A 88 20.82 -38.27 10.24
CA GLY A 88 19.85 -37.47 10.99
C GLY A 88 18.67 -37.01 10.13
N PRO A 89 17.50 -36.72 10.75
CA PRO A 89 16.33 -36.26 10.02
C PRO A 89 16.62 -34.96 9.25
N LYS A 90 15.97 -34.81 8.09
CA LYS A 90 16.00 -33.56 7.33
C LYS A 90 15.36 -32.46 8.19
N GLY A 91 16.00 -31.29 8.27
CA GLY A 91 15.44 -30.14 9.00
C GLY A 91 14.11 -29.69 8.41
N ASP A 92 13.26 -29.12 9.26
CA ASP A 92 11.93 -28.66 8.88
C ASP A 92 11.98 -27.54 7.83
N GLN A 93 10.94 -27.47 6.99
CA GLN A 93 10.78 -26.40 6.01
C GLN A 93 10.55 -25.08 6.75
N GLY A 94 11.32 -24.04 6.40
CA GLY A 94 11.18 -22.71 7.00
C GLY A 94 9.78 -22.12 6.79
N ASP A 95 9.36 -21.29 7.74
CA ASP A 95 8.04 -20.65 7.72
C ASP A 95 7.83 -19.77 6.49
N MET A 96 6.57 -19.68 6.05
CA MET A 96 6.15 -18.77 4.99
C MET A 96 6.45 -17.32 5.39
N GLY A 97 7.08 -16.57 4.48
CA GLY A 97 7.34 -15.14 4.71
C GLY A 97 6.05 -14.37 5.01
N MET A 98 6.12 -13.37 5.89
CA MET A 98 4.96 -12.57 6.25
C MET A 98 4.36 -11.87 5.03
N THR A 99 3.10 -11.47 5.06
CA THR A 99 2.58 -10.49 4.10
C THR A 99 3.23 -9.14 4.41
N GLY A 100 3.74 -8.46 3.41
CA GLY A 100 4.40 -7.17 3.51
C GLY A 100 3.41 -6.03 3.68
N ILE A 101 3.96 -4.83 3.90
CA ILE A 101 3.21 -3.66 4.37
C ILE A 101 2.53 -2.97 3.18
N PRO A 102 1.28 -2.47 3.31
CA PRO A 102 0.68 -1.55 2.34
C PRO A 102 1.60 -0.37 2.02
N GLY A 103 1.70 -0.02 0.74
CA GLY A 103 2.50 1.12 0.30
C GLY A 103 2.01 2.45 0.92
N PRO A 104 2.88 3.47 1.03
CA PRO A 104 2.47 4.77 1.57
C PRO A 104 1.35 5.38 0.71
N CYS A 105 0.32 5.89 1.37
CA CYS A 105 -0.70 6.72 0.72
C CYS A 105 0.01 7.89 0.02
N SER A 106 -0.10 8.00 -1.31
CA SER A 106 0.27 9.23 -2.01
C SER A 106 -0.51 10.38 -1.36
N PRO A 107 0.13 11.52 -1.00
CA PRO A 107 -0.60 12.65 -0.46
C PRO A 107 -1.70 13.00 -1.47
N THR A 108 -2.96 12.87 -1.06
CA THR A 108 -4.09 13.17 -1.94
C THR A 108 -4.07 14.68 -2.17
N VAL A 109 -3.43 15.13 -3.25
CA VAL A 109 -3.53 16.53 -3.65
C VAL A 109 -4.99 16.77 -3.95
N GLN A 110 -5.63 17.59 -3.12
CA GLN A 110 -6.99 18.05 -3.31
C GLN A 110 -6.94 19.50 -3.76
N SER A 111 -7.78 19.83 -4.72
CA SER A 111 -7.98 21.20 -5.13
C SER A 111 -9.41 21.33 -5.58
N THR A 112 -10.23 22.00 -4.77
CA THR A 112 -11.64 22.20 -5.06
C THR A 112 -12.04 23.58 -4.60
N PHE A 113 -12.86 24.26 -5.38
CA PHE A 113 -13.54 25.46 -4.97
C PHE A 113 -14.98 25.49 -5.52
N SER A 114 -15.83 26.20 -4.80
CA SER A 114 -17.15 26.59 -5.25
C SER A 114 -17.43 27.97 -4.69
N ALA A 115 -17.84 28.88 -5.55
CA ALA A 115 -18.07 30.26 -5.19
C ALA A 115 -19.25 30.84 -5.97
N ALA A 116 -19.86 31.88 -5.41
CA ALA A 116 -21.02 32.52 -5.96
C ALA A 116 -20.84 34.04 -6.06
N LEU A 117 -21.57 34.61 -7.01
CA LEU A 117 -21.57 36.03 -7.29
C LEU A 117 -22.28 36.76 -6.15
N LEU A 118 -21.63 37.78 -5.62
CA LEU A 118 -22.17 38.61 -4.55
C LEU A 118 -22.99 39.79 -5.10
N THR A 119 -22.51 40.42 -6.17
CA THR A 119 -23.11 41.61 -6.78
C THR A 119 -23.34 41.38 -8.26
N SER A 120 -24.54 41.70 -8.75
CA SER A 120 -24.88 41.68 -10.17
C SER A 120 -23.99 42.63 -11.00
N LEU A 121 -23.93 42.41 -12.31
CA LEU A 121 -23.20 43.26 -13.27
C LEU A 121 -21.71 43.45 -12.90
N PRO A 122 -20.91 42.37 -12.84
CA PRO A 122 -19.48 42.47 -12.53
C PRO A 122 -18.72 43.31 -13.58
N GLN A 123 -17.50 43.73 -13.25
CA GLN A 123 -16.67 44.53 -14.17
C GLN A 123 -16.44 43.80 -15.50
N PRO A 124 -16.68 44.47 -16.65
CA PRO A 124 -16.48 43.86 -17.96
C PRO A 124 -15.00 43.69 -18.29
N SER A 125 -14.71 42.73 -19.16
CA SER A 125 -13.37 42.48 -19.69
C SER A 125 -12.30 42.18 -18.62
N ARG A 126 -12.74 41.79 -17.41
CA ARG A 126 -11.89 41.37 -16.29
C ARG A 126 -12.42 40.06 -15.72
N PRO A 127 -11.57 39.30 -14.99
CA PRO A 127 -12.05 38.16 -14.22
C PRO A 127 -13.18 38.55 -13.27
N VAL A 128 -14.22 37.72 -13.21
CA VAL A 128 -15.38 37.94 -12.36
C VAL A 128 -15.08 37.42 -10.95
N PRO A 129 -15.07 38.28 -9.91
CA PRO A 129 -14.86 37.85 -8.54
C PRO A 129 -16.15 37.26 -7.95
N PHE A 130 -16.22 35.94 -7.81
CA PHE A 130 -17.28 35.24 -7.09
C PHE A 130 -16.97 35.32 -5.59
N LYS A 131 -17.27 36.47 -4.98
CA LYS A 131 -16.86 36.79 -3.60
C LYS A 131 -17.53 35.95 -2.52
N ARG A 132 -18.70 35.36 -2.79
CA ARG A 132 -19.38 34.49 -1.83
C ARG A 132 -18.80 33.08 -1.93
N VAL A 133 -17.77 32.79 -1.14
CA VAL A 133 -17.13 31.48 -1.11
C VAL A 133 -18.04 30.46 -0.44
N ILE A 134 -18.33 29.37 -1.14
CA ILE A 134 -19.07 28.20 -0.63
C ILE A 134 -18.08 27.16 -0.12
N TYR A 135 -17.03 26.89 -0.91
CA TYR A 135 -15.93 26.00 -0.56
C TYR A 135 -14.64 26.51 -1.20
N ASN A 136 -13.53 26.55 -0.44
CA ASN A 136 -12.22 26.92 -0.97
C ASN A 136 -11.10 26.57 0.04
N LEU A 137 -11.11 25.34 0.56
CA LEU A 137 -10.23 24.94 1.67
C LEU A 137 -8.74 25.08 1.32
N ASN A 138 -8.38 24.71 0.09
CA ASN A 138 -6.99 24.75 -0.41
C ASN A 138 -6.54 26.15 -0.87
N GLN A 139 -7.43 27.15 -0.85
CA GLN A 139 -7.16 28.53 -1.26
C GLN A 139 -6.59 28.67 -2.68
N ASN A 140 -6.91 27.73 -3.57
CA ASN A 140 -6.48 27.78 -4.97
C ASN A 140 -7.35 28.74 -5.80
N TYR A 141 -8.53 29.12 -5.30
CA TYR A 141 -9.34 30.21 -5.84
C TYR A 141 -9.14 31.48 -5.03
N ASN A 142 -8.89 32.61 -5.70
CA ASN A 142 -8.81 33.91 -5.05
C ASN A 142 -10.14 34.67 -5.29
N PRO A 143 -10.95 34.90 -4.23
CA PRO A 143 -12.25 35.58 -4.37
C PRO A 143 -12.15 37.08 -4.64
N ASP A 144 -11.01 37.71 -4.34
CA ASP A 144 -10.82 39.15 -4.56
C ASP A 144 -10.60 39.48 -6.03
N ASN A 145 -9.88 38.61 -6.74
CA ASN A 145 -9.60 38.77 -8.17
C ASN A 145 -10.37 37.81 -9.08
N GLY A 146 -11.05 36.78 -8.54
CA GLY A 146 -11.87 35.86 -9.30
C GLY A 146 -11.12 34.76 -10.06
N VAL A 147 -9.83 34.55 -9.77
CA VAL A 147 -8.95 33.64 -10.51
C VAL A 147 -8.69 32.38 -9.70
N TYR A 148 -8.79 31.22 -10.37
CA TYR A 148 -8.29 29.95 -9.88
C TYR A 148 -6.86 29.72 -10.39
N THR A 149 -5.96 29.26 -9.53
CA THR A 149 -4.57 28.88 -9.86
C THR A 149 -4.36 27.40 -9.63
N ALA A 150 -3.98 26.66 -10.67
CA ALA A 150 -3.74 25.22 -10.58
C ALA A 150 -2.54 24.91 -9.66
N PRO A 151 -2.72 24.15 -8.56
CA PRO A 151 -1.62 23.86 -7.64
C PRO A 151 -0.64 22.80 -8.18
N VAL A 152 -1.11 21.91 -9.06
CA VAL A 152 -0.35 20.79 -9.62
C VAL A 152 -0.74 20.53 -11.07
N ASN A 153 0.10 19.77 -11.77
CA ASN A 153 -0.24 19.26 -13.10
C ASN A 153 -1.36 18.24 -12.99
N GLY A 154 -2.41 18.38 -13.81
CA GLY A 154 -3.51 17.43 -13.78
C GLY A 154 -4.68 17.80 -14.67
N THR A 155 -5.70 16.95 -14.58
CA THR A 155 -7.01 17.16 -15.21
C THR A 155 -7.96 17.78 -14.20
N TYR A 156 -8.54 18.90 -14.59
CA TYR A 156 -9.48 19.67 -13.79
C TYR A 156 -10.82 19.77 -14.49
N VAL A 157 -11.89 19.80 -13.70
CA VAL A 157 -13.25 20.04 -14.19
C VAL A 157 -13.69 21.38 -13.65
N PHE A 158 -14.17 22.25 -14.54
CA PHE A 158 -14.77 23.52 -14.17
C PHE A 158 -16.19 23.61 -14.68
N SER A 159 -17.06 24.21 -13.89
CA SER A 159 -18.43 24.50 -14.29
C SER A 159 -18.88 25.85 -13.75
N TYR A 160 -19.72 26.52 -14.52
CA TYR A 160 -20.47 27.68 -14.05
C TYR A 160 -21.96 27.50 -14.31
N HIS A 161 -22.76 28.11 -13.44
CA HIS A 161 -24.20 28.21 -13.58
C HIS A 161 -24.58 29.66 -13.28
N LEU A 162 -24.94 30.42 -14.30
CA LEU A 162 -25.12 31.86 -14.20
C LEU A 162 -26.58 32.21 -14.44
N GLN A 163 -27.15 33.03 -13.56
CA GLN A 163 -28.43 33.66 -13.79
C GLN A 163 -28.24 34.90 -14.67
N VAL A 164 -29.13 35.05 -15.63
CA VAL A 164 -29.17 36.18 -16.56
C VAL A 164 -30.48 36.93 -16.39
N SER A 165 -30.42 38.25 -16.26
CA SER A 165 -31.62 39.08 -16.15
C SER A 165 -31.43 40.44 -16.83
N ASN A 166 -32.51 40.96 -17.43
CA ASN A 166 -32.65 42.30 -18.01
C ASN A 166 -31.72 42.66 -19.19
N ARG A 167 -30.66 41.89 -19.46
CA ARG A 167 -29.72 42.07 -20.57
C ARG A 167 -29.25 40.73 -21.10
N ALA A 168 -28.83 40.69 -22.37
CA ALA A 168 -28.08 39.57 -22.91
C ALA A 168 -26.79 39.35 -22.09
N LEU A 169 -26.35 38.10 -21.94
CA LEU A 169 -25.06 37.77 -21.33
C LEU A 169 -24.14 37.15 -22.39
N LYS A 170 -22.98 37.78 -22.62
CA LYS A 170 -21.84 37.17 -23.32
C LYS A 170 -20.73 36.93 -22.31
N VAL A 171 -20.47 35.67 -22.04
CA VAL A 171 -19.51 35.23 -21.02
C VAL A 171 -18.59 34.17 -21.58
N GLY A 172 -17.36 34.11 -21.10
CA GLY A 172 -16.44 33.04 -21.43
C GLY A 172 -15.66 32.54 -20.22
N LEU A 173 -15.24 31.28 -20.30
CA LEU A 173 -14.26 30.69 -19.41
C LEU A 173 -12.90 30.75 -20.10
N PHE A 174 -11.89 31.25 -19.39
CA PHE A 174 -10.56 31.50 -19.91
C PHE A 174 -9.52 30.62 -19.20
N HIS A 175 -8.51 30.18 -19.96
CA HIS A 175 -7.30 29.52 -19.48
C HIS A 175 -6.11 30.29 -20.04
N ASN A 176 -5.25 30.83 -19.17
CA ASN A 176 -4.04 31.59 -19.57
C ASN A 176 -4.29 32.58 -20.73
N PHE A 177 -5.35 33.38 -20.62
CA PHE A 177 -5.79 34.42 -21.58
C PHE A 177 -6.47 33.91 -22.86
N GLU A 178 -6.56 32.60 -23.06
CA GLU A 178 -7.32 32.01 -24.16
C GLU A 178 -8.75 31.67 -23.72
N ALA A 179 -9.73 32.00 -24.57
CA ALA A 179 -11.13 31.68 -24.30
C ALA A 179 -11.41 30.21 -24.65
N MET A 180 -11.63 29.37 -23.65
CA MET A 180 -11.91 27.94 -23.81
C MET A 180 -13.34 27.69 -24.24
N VAL A 181 -14.31 28.36 -23.60
CA VAL A 181 -15.72 28.29 -24.00
C VAL A 181 -16.35 29.67 -23.89
N ARG A 182 -17.29 29.95 -24.80
CA ARG A 182 -18.07 31.19 -24.85
C ARG A 182 -19.55 30.85 -24.94
N THR A 183 -20.35 31.52 -24.12
CA THR A 183 -21.80 31.37 -24.10
C THR A 183 -22.44 32.73 -24.32
N THR A 184 -23.47 32.76 -25.16
CA THR A 184 -24.29 33.93 -25.42
C THR A 184 -25.73 33.59 -25.10
N THR A 185 -26.35 34.30 -24.16
CA THR A 185 -27.79 34.24 -23.93
C THR A 185 -28.46 35.51 -24.48
N PRO A 186 -29.63 35.37 -25.13
CA PRO A 186 -30.39 36.52 -25.60
C PRO A 186 -31.00 37.28 -24.43
N THR A 187 -31.41 38.52 -24.69
CA THR A 187 -32.15 39.34 -23.72
C THR A 187 -33.51 38.70 -23.46
N ALA A 188 -33.78 38.39 -22.19
CA ALA A 188 -35.08 37.96 -21.68
C ALA A 188 -35.23 38.45 -20.22
N GLU A 189 -36.43 38.31 -19.65
CA GLU A 189 -36.70 38.68 -18.25
C GLU A 189 -35.80 37.88 -17.29
N MET A 190 -35.74 36.56 -17.49
CA MET A 190 -34.81 35.65 -16.83
C MET A 190 -34.35 34.55 -17.78
N ASN A 191 -33.07 34.21 -17.73
CA ASN A 191 -32.44 33.12 -18.46
C ASN A 191 -31.34 32.50 -17.61
N THR A 192 -30.88 31.31 -18.00
CA THR A 192 -29.72 30.65 -17.41
C THR A 192 -28.63 30.44 -18.45
N ALA A 193 -27.36 30.52 -18.02
CA ALA A 193 -26.21 30.14 -18.82
C ALA A 193 -25.34 29.18 -18.01
N SER A 194 -25.16 27.96 -18.49
CA SER A 194 -24.33 26.96 -17.85
C SER A 194 -23.36 26.32 -18.84
N GLN A 195 -22.18 25.96 -18.34
CA GLN A 195 -21.20 25.21 -19.10
C GLN A 195 -20.36 24.38 -18.15
N GLN A 196 -19.94 23.21 -18.60
CA GLN A 196 -18.90 22.40 -17.98
C GLN A 196 -17.78 22.17 -18.99
N VAL A 197 -16.53 22.19 -18.50
CA VAL A 197 -15.33 21.92 -19.28
C VAL A 197 -14.37 21.03 -18.49
N VAL A 198 -13.62 20.21 -19.21
CA VAL A 198 -12.50 19.43 -18.68
C VAL A 198 -11.24 20.02 -19.29
N LEU A 199 -10.27 20.41 -18.45
CA LEU A 199 -9.02 21.05 -18.86
C LEU A 199 -7.83 20.29 -18.29
N SER A 200 -6.79 20.14 -19.10
CA SER A 200 -5.46 19.74 -18.63
C SER A 200 -4.70 21.01 -18.26
N LEU A 201 -4.35 21.18 -16.99
CA LEU A 201 -3.63 22.36 -16.49
C LEU A 201 -2.24 21.97 -15.99
N SER A 202 -1.29 22.86 -16.23
CA SER A 202 0.02 22.84 -15.58
C SER A 202 -0.03 23.61 -14.27
N GLN A 203 0.86 23.29 -13.34
CA GLN A 203 1.04 24.04 -12.11
C GLN A 203 1.27 25.53 -12.43
N GLY A 204 0.48 26.39 -11.79
CA GLY A 204 0.52 27.84 -11.99
C GLY A 204 -0.44 28.37 -13.06
N ASP A 205 -1.10 27.51 -13.84
CA ASP A 205 -2.09 27.93 -14.82
C ASP A 205 -3.28 28.63 -14.17
N TRP A 206 -3.82 29.64 -14.86
CA TRP A 206 -4.95 30.43 -14.40
C TRP A 206 -6.23 30.10 -15.14
N VAL A 207 -7.32 29.96 -14.39
CA VAL A 207 -8.68 29.78 -14.93
C VAL A 207 -9.65 30.78 -14.31
N TRP A 208 -10.47 31.42 -15.13
CA TRP A 208 -11.49 32.35 -14.65
C TRP A 208 -12.68 32.47 -15.60
N VAL A 209 -13.76 33.08 -15.11
CA VAL A 209 -14.92 33.48 -15.91
C VAL A 209 -14.87 34.99 -16.15
N GLN A 210 -15.19 35.43 -17.36
CA GLN A 210 -15.16 36.84 -17.76
C GLN A 210 -16.35 37.18 -18.65
N VAL A 211 -16.98 38.33 -18.36
CA VAL A 211 -18.02 38.91 -19.22
C VAL A 211 -17.40 39.78 -20.30
N LYS A 212 -17.99 39.80 -21.49
CA LYS A 212 -17.41 40.45 -22.68
C LYS A 212 -17.32 41.96 -22.53
N ASP A 213 -18.47 42.62 -22.37
CA ASP A 213 -18.62 44.08 -22.40
C ASP A 213 -19.84 44.54 -21.59
N VAL A 214 -19.99 45.85 -21.36
CA VAL A 214 -21.09 46.45 -20.57
C VAL A 214 -22.48 46.19 -21.19
N ASN A 215 -22.56 46.12 -22.52
CA ASN A 215 -23.81 46.00 -23.26
C ASN A 215 -24.39 44.59 -23.17
N THR A 216 -23.50 43.59 -23.04
CA THR A 216 -23.83 42.17 -22.96
C THR A 216 -23.46 41.57 -21.60
N ASN A 217 -23.61 42.37 -20.55
CA ASN A 217 -23.42 41.97 -19.16
C ASN A 217 -24.79 41.81 -18.47
N GLY A 218 -25.44 40.67 -18.66
CA GLY A 218 -26.70 40.34 -17.98
C GLY A 218 -26.54 39.51 -16.71
N MET A 219 -25.31 39.34 -16.21
CA MET A 219 -25.05 38.43 -15.09
C MET A 219 -25.68 38.96 -13.79
N TYR A 220 -26.46 38.09 -13.14
CA TYR A 220 -27.32 38.47 -12.02
C TYR A 220 -27.10 37.60 -10.77
N ALA A 221 -27.24 38.23 -9.61
CA ALA A 221 -27.34 37.60 -8.30
C ALA A 221 -28.26 38.42 -7.39
N GLY A 222 -29.09 37.74 -6.61
CA GLY A 222 -30.03 38.33 -5.67
C GLY A 222 -30.38 37.35 -4.53
N SER A 223 -31.40 37.68 -3.72
CA SER A 223 -31.85 36.83 -2.60
C SER A 223 -32.37 35.47 -3.05
N GLU A 224 -32.98 35.40 -4.23
CA GLU A 224 -33.63 34.19 -4.77
C GLU A 224 -32.91 33.61 -6.00
N ALA A 225 -31.79 34.20 -6.42
CA ALA A 225 -31.05 33.75 -7.59
C ALA A 225 -29.53 33.81 -7.37
N SER A 226 -28.84 32.72 -7.73
CA SER A 226 -27.39 32.60 -7.56
C SER A 226 -26.70 32.30 -8.89
N SER A 227 -25.68 33.11 -9.20
CA SER A 227 -24.68 32.78 -10.22
C SER A 227 -23.48 32.15 -9.53
N THR A 228 -23.07 30.95 -9.95
CA THR A 228 -21.99 30.16 -9.32
C THR A 228 -20.91 29.76 -10.32
N PHE A 229 -19.71 29.58 -9.80
CA PHE A 229 -18.55 29.04 -10.49
C PHE A 229 -17.82 28.08 -9.56
N SER A 230 -17.53 26.88 -10.05
CA SER A 230 -16.92 25.81 -9.29
C SER A 230 -15.87 25.09 -10.13
N GLY A 231 -14.94 24.44 -9.45
CA GLY A 231 -13.99 23.57 -10.11
C GLY A 231 -13.29 22.65 -9.13
N PHE A 232 -12.83 21.52 -9.63
CA PHE A 232 -12.10 20.54 -8.85
C PHE A 232 -11.05 19.81 -9.69
N LEU A 233 -9.98 19.40 -9.01
CA LEU A 233 -8.98 18.47 -9.50
C LEU A 233 -9.60 17.07 -9.59
N PHE A 234 -9.62 16.51 -10.78
CA PHE A 234 -10.14 15.18 -11.04
C PHE A 234 -9.03 14.13 -10.95
N PHE A 235 -7.93 14.34 -11.66
CA PHE A 235 -6.75 13.46 -11.62
C PHE A 235 -5.46 14.27 -11.65
N VAL A 236 -4.49 13.87 -10.81
CA VAL A 236 -3.13 14.41 -10.83
C VAL A 236 -2.32 13.68 -11.88
N PHE A 237 -1.49 14.40 -12.65
CA PHE A 237 -0.47 13.78 -13.48
C PHE A 237 0.73 13.46 -12.62
N TYR A 238 0.94 12.17 -12.35
CA TYR A 238 2.18 11.72 -11.72
C TYR A 238 3.30 11.82 -12.74
N CYS A 239 4.42 12.41 -12.34
CA CYS A 239 5.64 12.27 -13.11
C CYS A 239 6.07 10.80 -13.00
N GLU A 240 5.94 10.01 -14.06
CA GLU A 240 6.70 8.77 -14.16
C GLU A 240 8.17 9.17 -14.22
N THR A 241 8.86 9.13 -13.07
CA THR A 241 10.31 8.97 -13.11
C THR A 241 10.55 7.62 -13.76
N THR A 242 11.03 7.64 -15.00
CA THR A 242 11.46 6.51 -15.82
C THR A 242 11.99 5.33 -14.99
N ALA A 243 11.12 4.36 -14.70
CA ALA A 243 11.49 3.01 -14.31
C ALA A 243 11.27 2.05 -15.50
N ARG A 244 11.65 2.52 -16.69
CA ARG A 244 11.52 1.77 -17.96
C ARG A 244 12.85 1.68 -18.72
N ASP A 245 13.96 1.56 -18.00
CA ASP A 245 15.28 1.24 -18.58
C ASP A 245 15.98 0.07 -17.86
N SER A 246 15.23 -0.93 -17.36
CA SER A 246 15.87 -2.11 -16.72
C SER A 246 15.24 -3.46 -17.05
N VAL A 247 14.39 -3.57 -18.08
CA VAL A 247 13.81 -4.87 -18.47
C VAL A 247 13.98 -5.20 -19.96
N ALA A 248 14.71 -4.37 -20.73
CA ALA A 248 14.93 -4.61 -22.17
C ALA A 248 16.31 -5.23 -22.51
N THR A 249 16.91 -6.03 -21.63
CA THR A 249 18.19 -6.72 -21.94
C THR A 249 18.24 -8.19 -21.51
N LEU A 250 17.11 -8.88 -21.38
CA LEU A 250 17.11 -10.32 -21.02
C LEU A 250 16.34 -11.25 -21.97
N TRP A 251 16.02 -10.83 -23.19
CA TRP A 251 15.53 -11.73 -24.24
C TRP A 251 16.20 -11.54 -25.59
N ASN A 252 17.54 -11.47 -25.59
CA ASN A 252 18.35 -11.79 -26.75
C ASN A 252 19.61 -12.52 -26.28
N ILE A 253 19.50 -13.84 -26.18
CA ILE A 253 20.47 -14.91 -26.52
C ILE A 253 19.72 -16.24 -26.32
#